data_AF-A0AAJ6QWB7-F1
#
_entry.id   AF-A0AAJ6QWB7-F1
#
_cell.length_a   1.000
_cell.length_b   1.000
_cell.length_c   1.000
_cell.angle_alpha   90.00
_cell.angle_beta   90.00
_cell.angle_gamma   90.00
#
_symmetry.space_group_name_H-M   'P 1'
#
loop_
_entity.id
_entity.type
_entity.pdbx_description
1 polymer ?
#
loop_
_entity_poly.entity_id
_entity_poly.type
_entity_poly.pdbx_seq_one_letter_code
_entity_poly.pdbx_strand_id
1 'polypeptide(L)'
;MFLFAAFSLIFLSVTCSASSNQAKIDAYIDAIVDDAYKQIVDAKLERYPLQTSSFKIASTGISNRDVKVNVTRGHFEALRSIGRRTPCNVTLPQAFKGRKDLAPPSNITISCNVTLAGVRAVVLNGTFKGDTLSGSAKNFSTSTIVETANMNVTFVGRPGLKGHLSLTVLRRIVLSTSFQNPKQKPDLNKERFMHFIEELNKKLATQLFTFAEGPYKKYLNIATARKVLPYLV
;
A
#
# COMPACT_ATOMS: atom_id res chain seq x y z
N MET A 1 -52.40 -51.47 1.31
CA MET A 1 -51.57 -51.56 2.53
C MET A 1 -50.11 -51.43 2.09
N PHE A 2 -49.40 -50.52 2.74
CA PHE A 2 -48.04 -50.01 2.48
C PHE A 2 -46.99 -51.01 1.96
N LEU A 3 -46.10 -50.56 1.06
CA LEU A 3 -44.70 -50.31 1.45
C LEU A 3 -43.93 -49.46 0.42
N PHE A 4 -43.46 -48.32 0.89
CA PHE A 4 -42.39 -47.49 0.35
C PHE A 4 -41.03 -48.20 0.49
N ALA A 5 -40.07 -47.92 -0.40
CA ALA A 5 -38.74 -47.44 -0.01
C ALA A 5 -37.95 -46.98 -1.23
N ALA A 6 -37.83 -45.66 -1.37
CA ALA A 6 -36.97 -44.98 -2.31
C ALA A 6 -35.49 -45.16 -1.93
N PHE A 7 -34.65 -45.51 -2.90
CA PHE A 7 -33.20 -45.47 -2.79
C PHE A 7 -32.69 -44.23 -3.54
N SER A 8 -32.64 -43.08 -2.84
CA SER A 8 -31.85 -41.93 -3.29
C SER A 8 -30.66 -41.77 -2.36
N LEU A 9 -29.51 -42.31 -2.76
CA LEU A 9 -28.23 -41.93 -2.17
C LEU A 9 -27.94 -40.47 -2.52
N ILE A 10 -28.05 -39.60 -1.54
CA ILE A 10 -27.52 -38.24 -1.60
C ILE A 10 -26.01 -38.32 -1.42
N PHE A 11 -25.25 -38.13 -2.50
CA PHE A 11 -23.83 -37.82 -2.42
C PHE A 11 -23.68 -36.37 -1.92
N LEU A 12 -23.53 -36.18 -0.61
CA LEU A 12 -22.96 -34.94 -0.06
C LEU A 12 -21.43 -35.06 -0.16
N SER A 13 -20.84 -34.60 -1.27
CA SER A 13 -19.39 -34.49 -1.39
C SER A 13 -18.89 -33.23 -0.69
N VAL A 14 -17.98 -33.47 0.25
CA VAL A 14 -17.30 -32.53 1.15
C VAL A 14 -16.63 -31.39 0.37
N THR A 15 -16.99 -30.14 0.69
CA THR A 15 -16.19 -28.95 0.34
C THR A 15 -16.05 -28.04 1.57
N CYS A 16 -15.19 -28.41 2.53
CA CYS A 16 -14.92 -27.52 3.68
C CYS A 16 -13.51 -27.63 4.31
N SER A 17 -12.47 -27.86 3.51
CA SER A 17 -11.07 -27.82 4.03
C SER A 17 -10.26 -26.63 3.50
N ALA A 18 -10.60 -26.06 2.34
CA ALA A 18 -9.86 -24.93 1.76
C ALA A 18 -10.10 -23.60 2.50
N SER A 19 -11.27 -23.41 3.10
CA SER A 19 -11.63 -22.18 3.84
C SER A 19 -10.84 -22.00 5.13
N SER A 20 -10.42 -23.10 5.78
CA SER A 20 -9.73 -23.05 7.08
C SER A 20 -8.26 -22.63 6.97
N ASN A 21 -7.53 -23.17 5.99
CA ASN A 21 -6.12 -22.80 5.76
C ASN A 21 -5.99 -21.38 5.22
N GLN A 22 -6.87 -20.97 4.31
CA GLN A 22 -6.86 -19.60 3.81
C GLN A 22 -7.12 -18.61 4.94
N ALA A 23 -8.12 -18.86 5.80
CA ALA A 23 -8.41 -18.00 6.94
C ALA A 23 -7.23 -17.88 7.92
N LYS A 24 -6.53 -18.99 8.21
CA LYS A 24 -5.32 -18.97 9.05
C LYS A 24 -4.21 -18.10 8.46
N ILE A 25 -3.99 -18.20 7.15
CA ILE A 25 -2.95 -17.43 6.45
C ILE A 25 -3.31 -15.95 6.42
N ASP A 26 -4.56 -15.64 6.07
CA ASP A 26 -5.08 -14.29 6.05
C ASP A 26 -4.96 -13.63 7.43
N ALA A 27 -5.36 -14.32 8.50
CA ALA A 27 -5.21 -13.85 9.88
C ALA A 27 -3.72 -13.68 10.30
N TYR A 28 -2.85 -14.61 9.88
CA TYR A 28 -1.41 -14.50 10.13
C TYR A 28 -0.83 -13.23 9.50
N ILE A 29 -1.22 -12.92 8.26
CA ILE A 29 -0.75 -11.73 7.53
C ILE A 29 -1.35 -10.46 8.12
N ASP A 30 -2.63 -10.46 8.47
CA ASP A 30 -3.28 -9.31 9.12
C ASP A 30 -2.59 -8.99 10.45
N ALA A 31 -2.20 -10.02 11.22
CA ALA A 31 -1.45 -9.84 12.46
C ALA A 31 -0.03 -9.28 12.24
N ILE A 32 0.62 -9.59 11.10
CA ILE A 32 1.91 -8.98 10.73
C ILE A 32 1.72 -7.51 10.36
N VAL A 33 0.70 -7.19 9.56
CA VAL A 33 0.45 -5.81 9.13
C VAL A 33 0.04 -4.93 10.32
N ASP A 34 -0.81 -5.44 11.22
CA ASP A 34 -1.19 -4.74 12.46
C ASP A 34 0.01 -4.53 13.39
N ASP A 35 0.91 -5.52 13.54
CA ASP A 35 2.14 -5.36 14.33
C ASP A 35 3.12 -4.38 13.70
N ALA A 36 3.24 -4.36 12.36
CA ALA A 36 4.03 -3.37 11.65
C ALA A 36 3.48 -1.95 11.84
N TYR A 37 2.14 -1.78 11.86
CA TYR A 37 1.51 -0.51 12.16
C TYR A 37 1.80 -0.06 13.61
N LYS A 38 1.70 -0.96 14.60
CA LYS A 38 2.05 -0.63 16.00
C LYS A 38 3.48 -0.10 16.11
N GLN A 39 4.42 -0.70 15.39
CA GLN A 39 5.80 -0.20 15.38
C GLN A 39 5.95 1.19 14.71
N ILE A 40 5.12 1.53 13.73
CA ILE A 40 5.04 2.90 13.18
C ILE A 40 4.57 3.88 14.27
N VAL A 41 3.55 3.50 15.04
CA VAL A 41 3.03 4.30 16.17
C VAL A 41 4.10 4.50 17.24
N ASP A 42 4.75 3.42 17.67
CA ASP A 42 5.81 3.45 18.69
C ASP A 42 7.00 4.32 18.25
N ALA A 43 7.31 4.32 16.95
CA ALA A 43 8.33 5.18 16.35
C ALA A 43 7.87 6.63 16.12
N LYS A 44 6.63 6.98 16.49
CA LYS A 44 6.01 8.30 16.27
C LYS A 44 5.96 8.72 14.80
N LEU A 45 5.76 7.75 13.90
CA LEU A 45 5.75 7.94 12.45
C LEU A 45 4.33 7.98 11.85
N GLU A 46 3.28 8.07 12.67
CA GLU A 46 1.89 8.20 12.21
C GLU A 46 1.67 9.41 11.30
N ARG A 47 2.47 10.47 11.53
CA ARG A 47 2.63 11.63 10.64
C ARG A 47 4.02 11.60 10.02
N TYR A 48 4.19 10.82 8.96
CA TYR A 48 5.49 10.68 8.31
C TYR A 48 5.82 11.94 7.49
N PRO A 49 6.90 12.67 7.78
CA PRO A 49 7.15 13.97 7.17
C PRO A 49 7.42 13.86 5.66
N LEU A 50 6.85 14.79 4.89
CA LEU A 50 7.21 14.97 3.49
C LEU A 50 8.59 15.63 3.40
N GLN A 51 9.40 15.14 2.46
CA GLN A 51 10.64 15.77 2.07
C GLN A 51 10.36 17.04 1.26
N THR A 52 11.24 18.03 1.41
CA THR A 52 11.17 19.25 0.60
C THR A 52 11.35 18.89 -0.87
N SER A 53 10.54 19.47 -1.75
CA SER A 53 10.65 19.25 -3.19
C SER A 53 10.26 20.48 -3.98
N SER A 54 10.79 20.59 -5.19
CA SER A 54 10.50 21.68 -6.12
C SER A 54 10.25 21.15 -7.52
N PHE A 55 9.41 21.85 -8.28
CA PHE A 55 9.17 21.57 -9.70
C PHE A 55 8.76 22.84 -10.44
N LYS A 56 8.72 22.77 -11.77
CA LYS A 56 8.35 23.89 -12.64
C LYS A 56 7.26 23.47 -13.61
N ILE A 57 6.33 24.37 -13.89
CA ILE A 57 5.33 24.22 -14.95
C ILE A 57 5.65 25.23 -16.04
N ALA A 58 5.99 24.71 -17.22
CA ALA A 58 6.42 25.51 -18.36
C ALA A 58 5.36 26.57 -18.73
N SER A 59 5.85 27.71 -19.20
CA SER A 59 5.05 28.71 -19.91
C SER A 59 4.51 28.14 -21.22
N THR A 60 3.33 28.61 -21.64
CA THR A 60 2.67 28.20 -22.89
C THR A 60 2.65 29.33 -23.94
N GLY A 61 3.36 30.43 -23.71
CA GLY A 61 3.38 31.59 -24.61
C GLY A 61 4.10 32.81 -24.02
N ILE A 62 4.19 33.87 -24.83
CA ILE A 62 5.01 35.07 -24.56
C ILE A 62 4.48 35.88 -23.36
N SER A 63 3.18 35.83 -23.08
CA SER A 63 2.53 36.58 -22.00
C SER A 63 2.56 35.88 -20.63
N ASN A 64 3.03 34.64 -20.55
CA ASN A 64 2.97 33.83 -19.32
C ASN A 64 4.36 33.34 -18.91
N ARG A 65 4.65 33.33 -17.61
CA ARG A 65 5.95 32.88 -17.07
C ARG A 65 5.88 31.41 -16.63
N ASP A 66 7.04 30.78 -16.51
CA ASP A 66 7.15 29.49 -15.84
C ASP A 66 6.69 29.61 -14.39
N VAL A 67 5.88 28.65 -13.94
CA VAL A 67 5.44 28.58 -12.55
C VAL A 67 6.45 27.74 -11.80
N LYS A 68 7.13 28.33 -10.82
CA LYS A 68 8.04 27.61 -9.92
C LYS A 68 7.29 27.25 -8.65
N VAL A 69 7.34 25.98 -8.25
CA VAL A 69 6.63 25.45 -7.10
C VAL A 69 7.62 24.85 -6.11
N ASN A 70 7.46 25.14 -4.83
CA ASN A 70 8.24 24.59 -3.74
C ASN A 70 7.29 24.03 -2.67
N VAL A 71 7.52 22.80 -2.23
CA VAL A 71 6.82 22.17 -1.11
C VAL A 71 7.84 22.04 0.02
N THR A 72 7.58 22.67 1.16
CA THR A 72 8.53 22.75 2.28
C THR A 72 8.04 22.07 3.54
N ARG A 73 6.72 21.98 3.75
CA ARG A 73 6.14 21.27 4.90
C ARG A 73 4.92 20.47 4.50
N GLY A 74 4.85 19.27 5.06
CA GLY A 74 3.71 18.38 4.95
C GLY A 74 4.03 17.02 5.57
N HIS A 75 3.07 16.11 5.55
CA HIS A 75 3.25 14.74 6.04
C HIS A 75 2.29 13.78 5.35
N PHE A 76 2.61 12.49 5.36
CA PHE A 76 1.63 11.44 5.19
C PHE A 76 0.92 11.18 6.51
N GLU A 77 -0.38 10.94 6.46
CA GLU A 77 -1.21 10.53 7.58
C GLU A 77 -2.15 9.40 7.16
N ALA A 78 -3.01 8.97 8.09
CA ALA A 78 -3.93 7.84 7.90
C ALA A 78 -3.20 6.53 7.50
N LEU A 79 -1.97 6.34 7.99
CA LEU A 79 -1.16 5.13 7.73
C LEU A 79 -1.83 3.84 8.23
N ARG A 80 -2.82 3.94 9.13
CA ARG A 80 -3.66 2.81 9.56
C ARG A 80 -4.48 2.20 8.43
N SER A 81 -4.71 2.93 7.34
CA SER A 81 -5.41 2.40 6.16
C SER A 81 -4.59 1.38 5.38
N ILE A 82 -3.28 1.28 5.66
CA ILE A 82 -2.42 0.28 5.05
C ILE A 82 -2.81 -1.10 5.59
N GLY A 83 -3.19 -1.99 4.68
CA GLY A 83 -3.82 -3.24 5.04
C GLY A 83 -3.88 -4.22 3.89
N ARG A 84 -4.06 -5.50 4.20
CA ARG A 84 -4.37 -6.52 3.20
C ARG A 84 -5.80 -6.28 2.67
N ARG A 85 -5.99 -6.33 1.35
CA ARG A 85 -7.31 -6.15 0.70
C ARG A 85 -7.90 -7.43 0.12
N THR A 86 -7.04 -8.37 -0.26
CA THR A 86 -7.44 -9.63 -0.90
C THR A 86 -6.86 -10.81 -0.12
N PRO A 87 -7.45 -12.01 -0.27
CA PRO A 87 -6.83 -13.23 0.20
C PRO A 87 -5.39 -13.36 -0.33
N CYS A 88 -4.52 -13.92 0.50
CA CYS A 88 -3.14 -14.19 0.09
C CYS A 88 -3.05 -15.48 -0.72
N ASN A 89 -2.17 -15.50 -1.72
CA ASN A 89 -1.86 -16.71 -2.46
C ASN A 89 -0.78 -17.50 -1.73
N VAL A 90 -1.04 -18.79 -1.48
CA VAL A 90 -0.09 -19.70 -0.85
C VAL A 90 0.42 -20.68 -1.89
N THR A 91 1.73 -20.70 -2.08
CA THR A 91 2.39 -21.71 -2.90
C THR A 91 3.06 -22.72 -1.98
N LEU A 92 2.59 -23.96 -2.05
CA LEU A 92 3.25 -25.09 -1.43
C LEU A 92 4.29 -25.65 -2.42
N PRO A 93 5.52 -25.96 -1.96
CA PRO A 93 6.49 -26.65 -2.80
C PRO A 93 5.92 -28.00 -3.23
N GLN A 94 6.17 -28.39 -4.48
CA GLN A 94 5.71 -29.68 -4.99
C GLN A 94 6.24 -30.78 -4.07
N ALA A 95 5.34 -31.61 -3.56
CA ALA A 95 5.73 -32.78 -2.80
C ALA A 95 6.69 -33.61 -3.66
N PHE A 96 7.88 -33.92 -3.13
CA PHE A 96 8.78 -34.85 -3.80
C PHE A 96 8.01 -36.14 -4.11
N LYS A 97 8.17 -36.68 -5.33
CA LYS A 97 7.64 -38.00 -5.74
C LYS A 97 8.38 -39.13 -4.99
N GLY A 98 8.28 -39.14 -3.67
CA GLY A 98 8.95 -40.06 -2.75
C GLY A 98 8.18 -40.21 -1.44
N ARG A 99 8.78 -40.93 -0.49
CA ARG A 99 8.19 -41.23 0.82
C ARG A 99 7.82 -39.94 1.59
N LYS A 100 6.51 -39.66 1.70
CA LYS A 100 5.95 -38.46 2.36
C LYS A 100 6.30 -38.39 3.86
N ASP A 101 6.60 -39.52 4.47
CA ASP A 101 7.01 -39.72 5.85
C ASP A 101 8.45 -39.24 6.14
N LEU A 102 9.27 -39.01 5.11
CA LEU A 102 10.67 -38.59 5.25
C LEU A 102 10.96 -37.20 4.65
N ALA A 103 9.96 -36.56 4.03
CA ALA A 103 10.14 -35.24 3.45
C ALA A 103 10.10 -34.17 4.57
N PRO A 104 11.15 -33.35 4.76
CA PRO A 104 11.10 -32.26 5.72
C PRO A 104 9.98 -31.28 5.33
N PRO A 105 9.32 -30.61 6.30
CA PRO A 105 8.36 -29.57 6.01
C PRO A 105 9.05 -28.49 5.18
N SER A 106 8.65 -28.41 3.92
CA SER A 106 9.30 -27.58 2.93
C SER A 106 8.78 -26.14 3.01
N ASN A 107 9.62 -25.18 2.61
CA ASN A 107 9.30 -23.77 2.77
C ASN A 107 8.05 -23.44 1.96
N ILE A 108 7.06 -22.83 2.60
CA ILE A 108 5.88 -22.27 1.92
C ILE A 108 6.14 -20.82 1.57
N THR A 109 5.58 -20.40 0.43
CA THR A 109 5.65 -19.02 -0.03
C THR A 109 4.26 -18.41 0.03
N ILE A 110 4.11 -17.29 0.72
CA ILE A 110 2.84 -16.56 0.85
C ILE A 110 3.01 -15.23 0.15
N SER A 111 2.19 -14.97 -0.86
CA SER A 111 2.19 -13.72 -1.60
C SER A 111 0.88 -12.99 -1.38
N CYS A 112 0.95 -11.79 -0.83
CA CYS A 112 -0.21 -10.97 -0.49
C CYS A 112 -0.17 -9.62 -1.19
N ASN A 113 -1.34 -9.05 -1.38
CA ASN A 113 -1.48 -7.67 -1.80
C ASN A 113 -1.82 -6.80 -0.58
N VAL A 114 -0.88 -5.95 -0.18
CA VAL A 114 -1.08 -4.93 0.85
C VAL A 114 -1.33 -3.60 0.15
N THR A 115 -2.49 -3.01 0.37
CA THR A 115 -2.82 -1.71 -0.20
C THR A 115 -2.32 -0.59 0.70
N LEU A 116 -1.93 0.52 0.09
CA LEU A 116 -1.72 1.81 0.75
C LEU A 116 -2.86 2.80 0.38
N ALA A 117 -3.94 2.31 -0.25
CA ALA A 117 -5.11 3.13 -0.51
C ALA A 117 -5.69 3.69 0.79
N GLY A 118 -6.15 4.94 0.75
CA GLY A 118 -6.65 5.69 1.90
C GLY A 118 -5.59 6.46 2.68
N VAL A 119 -4.29 6.20 2.46
CA VAL A 119 -3.21 7.07 2.97
C VAL A 119 -3.40 8.46 2.39
N ARG A 120 -3.16 9.49 3.20
CA ARG A 120 -3.30 10.89 2.76
C ARG A 120 -1.96 11.59 2.85
N ALA A 121 -1.62 12.35 1.82
CA ALA A 121 -0.51 13.30 1.85
C ALA A 121 -1.09 14.71 2.06
N VAL A 122 -0.70 15.36 3.15
CA VAL A 122 -1.12 16.71 3.49
C VAL A 122 0.04 17.65 3.27
N VAL A 123 -0.09 18.55 2.30
CA VAL A 123 0.85 19.66 2.09
C VAL A 123 0.36 20.84 2.90
N LEU A 124 1.15 21.23 3.92
CA LEU A 124 0.84 22.34 4.81
C LEU A 124 1.45 23.66 4.35
N ASN A 125 2.60 23.59 3.67
CA ASN A 125 3.29 24.77 3.17
C ASN A 125 3.92 24.49 1.80
N GLY A 126 3.13 24.74 0.77
CA GLY A 126 3.60 24.90 -0.58
C GLY A 126 3.64 26.37 -0.98
N THR A 127 4.58 26.77 -1.82
CA THR A 127 4.63 28.09 -2.45
C THR A 127 4.72 27.94 -3.95
N PHE A 128 4.08 28.84 -4.69
CA PHE A 128 4.26 28.94 -6.13
C PHE A 128 4.41 30.39 -6.55
N LYS A 129 5.14 30.62 -7.64
CA LYS A 129 5.37 31.94 -8.23
C LYS A 129 5.36 31.83 -9.76
N GLY A 130 4.75 32.81 -10.43
CA GLY A 130 4.70 32.90 -11.90
C GLY A 130 3.36 32.50 -12.52
N ASP A 131 2.32 32.30 -11.70
CA ASP A 131 0.93 32.15 -12.18
C ASP A 131 0.38 33.48 -12.73
N THR A 132 0.80 34.61 -12.16
CA THR A 132 0.42 35.97 -12.58
C THR A 132 1.62 36.80 -13.03
N LEU A 133 1.37 37.83 -13.83
CA LEU A 133 2.38 38.80 -14.29
C LEU A 133 3.09 39.53 -13.14
N SER A 134 2.39 39.74 -12.02
CA SER A 134 2.94 40.36 -10.80
C SER A 134 4.17 39.62 -10.27
N GLY A 135 4.28 38.31 -10.54
CA GLY A 135 5.38 37.48 -10.03
C GLY A 135 5.43 37.39 -8.51
N SER A 136 4.33 37.72 -7.81
CA SER A 136 4.20 37.50 -6.38
C SER A 136 4.20 36.01 -6.07
N ALA A 137 4.82 35.63 -4.95
CA ALA A 137 4.75 34.28 -4.45
C ALA A 137 3.44 34.10 -3.67
N LYS A 138 2.73 33.00 -3.92
CA LYS A 138 1.50 32.62 -3.23
C LYS A 138 1.70 31.30 -2.51
N ASN A 139 1.03 31.15 -1.37
CA ASN A 139 1.08 29.92 -0.58
C ASN A 139 -0.11 29.02 -0.94
N PHE A 140 0.10 27.72 -0.82
CA PHE A 140 -0.94 26.72 -0.97
C PHE A 140 -0.82 25.57 0.01
N SER A 141 -1.96 24.94 0.23
CA SER A 141 -2.10 23.72 1.00
C SER A 141 -2.99 22.74 0.25
N THR A 142 -2.62 21.46 0.28
CA THR A 142 -3.38 20.39 -0.38
C THR A 142 -3.63 19.22 0.54
N SER A 143 -4.70 18.48 0.24
CA SER A 143 -4.93 17.13 0.71
C SER A 143 -5.00 16.21 -0.49
N THR A 144 -4.09 15.24 -0.52
CA THR A 144 -3.96 14.25 -1.59
C THR A 144 -4.28 12.88 -1.04
N ILE A 145 -5.28 12.20 -1.58
CA ILE A 145 -5.61 10.83 -1.18
C ILE A 145 -4.96 9.82 -2.14
N VAL A 146 -4.46 8.73 -1.58
CA VAL A 146 -4.02 7.57 -2.36
C VAL A 146 -5.26 6.75 -2.74
N GLU A 147 -5.64 6.82 -4.01
CA GLU A 147 -6.79 6.07 -4.54
C GLU A 147 -6.44 4.61 -4.76
N THR A 148 -5.23 4.36 -5.28
CA THR A 148 -4.74 3.01 -5.55
C THR A 148 -3.24 2.98 -5.36
N ALA A 149 -2.77 2.08 -4.51
CA ALA A 149 -1.35 1.76 -4.39
C ALA A 149 -1.26 0.37 -3.79
N ASN A 150 -0.72 -0.59 -4.54
CA ASN A 150 -0.71 -1.98 -4.14
C ASN A 150 0.72 -2.49 -4.06
N MET A 151 1.09 -2.96 -2.88
CA MET A 151 2.38 -3.56 -2.59
C MET A 151 2.23 -5.08 -2.55
N ASN A 152 2.89 -5.75 -3.48
CA ASN A 152 3.02 -7.20 -3.41
C ASN A 152 4.08 -7.53 -2.37
N VAL A 153 3.70 -8.29 -1.36
CA VAL A 153 4.59 -8.72 -0.29
C VAL A 153 4.68 -10.24 -0.32
N THR A 154 5.90 -10.76 -0.26
CA THR A 154 6.16 -12.19 -0.25
C THR A 154 6.84 -12.59 1.04
N PHE A 155 6.23 -13.52 1.76
CA PHE A 155 6.76 -14.12 2.97
C PHE A 155 7.15 -15.57 2.67
N VAL A 156 8.27 -16.00 3.23
CA VAL A 156 8.77 -17.37 3.08
C VAL A 156 9.07 -17.93 4.47
N GLY A 157 8.64 -19.16 4.72
CA GLY A 157 8.88 -19.80 6.01
C GLY A 157 8.48 -21.27 6.02
N ARG A 158 8.80 -21.95 7.12
CA ARG A 158 8.31 -23.31 7.39
C ARG A 158 7.19 -23.24 8.44
N PRO A 159 6.11 -24.01 8.28
CA PRO A 159 5.09 -24.11 9.30
C PRO A 159 5.69 -24.46 10.67
N GLY A 160 5.23 -23.79 11.73
CA GLY A 160 5.76 -23.93 13.08
C GLY A 160 7.07 -23.17 13.37
N LEU A 161 7.68 -22.54 12.36
CA LEU A 161 8.84 -21.67 12.52
C LEU A 161 8.52 -20.22 12.15
N LYS A 162 9.42 -19.31 12.53
CA LYS A 162 9.35 -17.90 12.13
C LYS A 162 9.60 -17.79 10.63
N GLY A 163 8.76 -17.01 9.95
CA GLY A 163 8.96 -16.64 8.56
C GLY A 163 9.94 -15.47 8.43
N HIS A 164 10.25 -15.12 7.18
CA HIS A 164 10.92 -13.87 6.84
C HIS A 164 10.25 -13.21 5.64
N LEU A 165 10.39 -11.90 5.55
CA LEU A 165 9.99 -11.13 4.39
C LEU A 165 11.02 -11.35 3.29
N SER A 166 10.58 -11.87 2.14
CA SER A 166 11.46 -12.18 1.01
C SER A 166 11.46 -11.05 -0.02
N LEU A 167 10.30 -10.48 -0.35
CA LEU A 167 10.17 -9.47 -1.39
C LEU A 167 9.06 -8.47 -1.05
N THR A 168 9.28 -7.20 -1.42
CA THR A 168 8.27 -6.15 -1.50
C THR A 168 8.37 -5.49 -2.87
N VAL A 169 7.23 -5.37 -3.56
CA VAL A 169 7.15 -4.64 -4.83
C VAL A 169 5.94 -3.72 -4.78
N LEU A 170 6.18 -2.43 -4.61
CA LEU A 170 5.14 -1.41 -4.78
C LEU A 170 4.90 -1.16 -6.27
N ARG A 171 3.64 -1.35 -6.70
CA ARG A 171 3.20 -1.09 -8.07
C ARG A 171 2.79 0.37 -8.25
N ARG A 172 2.12 0.67 -9.37
CA ARG A 172 1.57 1.99 -9.70
C ARG A 172 0.79 2.60 -8.53
N ILE A 173 1.10 3.87 -8.24
CA ILE A 173 0.40 4.72 -7.27
C ILE A 173 -0.47 5.69 -8.06
N VAL A 174 -1.75 5.76 -7.72
CA VAL A 174 -2.73 6.72 -8.25
C VAL A 174 -3.14 7.64 -7.10
N LEU A 175 -3.03 8.94 -7.35
CA LEU A 175 -3.26 10.00 -6.36
C LEU A 175 -4.32 10.97 -6.88
N SER A 176 -5.18 11.42 -5.97
CA SER A 176 -6.16 12.46 -6.23
C SER A 176 -5.91 13.65 -5.30
N THR A 177 -5.65 14.82 -5.86
CA THR A 177 -5.25 16.01 -5.11
C THR A 177 -6.35 17.06 -5.11
N SER A 178 -6.62 17.59 -3.92
CA SER A 178 -7.53 18.72 -3.70
C SER A 178 -6.81 19.84 -2.95
N PHE A 179 -7.14 21.09 -3.27
CA PHE A 179 -6.68 22.24 -2.49
C PHE A 179 -7.56 22.40 -1.26
N GLN A 180 -6.97 22.64 -0.10
CA GLN A 180 -7.76 22.86 1.13
C GLN A 180 -8.56 24.16 1.06
N ASN A 181 -8.01 25.17 0.37
CA ASN A 181 -8.68 26.43 0.09
C ASN A 181 -8.66 26.71 -1.43
N PRO A 182 -9.84 26.84 -2.09
CA PRO A 182 -9.91 27.18 -3.51
C PRO A 182 -9.18 28.46 -3.91
N LYS A 183 -9.08 29.45 -3.01
CA LYS A 183 -8.35 30.71 -3.25
C LYS A 183 -6.83 30.54 -3.33
N GLN A 184 -6.31 29.41 -2.85
CA GLN A 184 -4.89 29.06 -2.92
C GLN A 184 -4.53 28.24 -4.17
N LYS A 185 -5.51 27.96 -5.03
CA LYS A 185 -5.28 27.28 -6.30
C LYS A 185 -4.51 28.22 -7.25
N PRO A 186 -3.46 27.75 -7.95
CA PRO A 186 -2.81 28.51 -8.99
C PRO A 186 -3.79 28.95 -10.08
N ASP A 187 -3.71 30.22 -10.48
CA ASP A 187 -4.50 30.75 -11.59
C ASP A 187 -3.85 30.37 -12.93
N LEU A 188 -4.10 29.13 -13.35
CA LEU A 188 -3.54 28.53 -14.55
C LEU A 188 -4.67 28.05 -15.46
N ASN A 189 -4.40 28.04 -16.77
CA ASN A 189 -5.28 27.37 -17.71
C ASN A 189 -5.37 25.86 -17.39
N LYS A 190 -6.37 25.18 -17.96
CA LYS A 190 -6.68 23.78 -17.66
C LYS A 190 -5.48 22.85 -17.83
N GLU A 191 -4.74 22.97 -18.94
CA GLU A 191 -3.60 22.11 -19.25
C GLU A 191 -2.45 22.29 -18.25
N ARG A 192 -2.04 23.54 -17.99
CA ARG A 192 -0.98 23.83 -17.02
C ARG A 192 -1.38 23.46 -15.60
N PHE A 193 -2.66 23.61 -15.25
CA PHE A 193 -3.17 23.15 -13.96
C PHE A 193 -3.12 21.61 -13.85
N MET A 194 -3.43 20.87 -14.92
CA MET A 194 -3.28 19.42 -14.93
C MET A 194 -1.82 19.01 -14.76
N HIS A 195 -0.88 19.65 -15.46
CA HIS A 195 0.55 19.42 -15.27
C HIS A 195 1.03 19.76 -13.85
N PHE A 196 0.48 20.82 -13.24
CA PHE A 196 0.76 21.16 -11.83
C PHE A 196 0.38 19.99 -10.90
N ILE A 197 -0.84 19.46 -11.07
CA ILE A 197 -1.32 18.34 -10.26
C ILE A 197 -0.51 17.07 -10.53
N GLU A 198 -0.17 16.80 -11.79
CA GLU A 198 0.63 15.63 -12.17
C GLU A 198 2.02 15.66 -11.55
N GLU A 199 2.75 16.77 -11.66
CA GLU A 199 4.09 16.88 -11.07
C GLU A 199 4.04 16.85 -9.53
N LEU A 200 3.06 17.50 -8.90
CA LEU A 200 2.86 17.38 -7.46
C LEU A 200 2.60 15.92 -7.05
N ASN A 201 1.67 15.23 -7.72
CA ASN A 201 1.35 13.84 -7.48
C ASN A 201 2.57 12.94 -7.70
N LYS A 202 3.35 13.16 -8.75
CA LYS A 202 4.58 12.42 -9.02
C LYS A 202 5.57 12.53 -7.88
N LYS A 203 5.80 13.75 -7.35
CA LYS A 203 6.69 13.95 -6.18
C LYS A 203 6.16 13.24 -4.93
N LEU A 204 4.86 13.36 -4.64
CA LEU A 204 4.23 12.68 -3.51
C LEU A 204 4.29 11.15 -3.65
N ALA A 205 4.06 10.62 -4.86
CA ALA A 205 4.16 9.20 -5.15
C ALA A 205 5.58 8.66 -4.94
N THR A 206 6.61 9.40 -5.39
CA THR A 206 8.02 9.04 -5.11
C THR A 206 8.30 8.97 -3.61
N GLN A 207 7.82 9.95 -2.83
CA GLN A 207 8.03 9.94 -1.38
C GLN A 207 7.27 8.81 -0.68
N LEU A 208 6.05 8.50 -1.12
CA LEU A 208 5.29 7.36 -0.62
C LEU A 208 5.99 6.03 -0.93
N PHE A 209 6.58 5.92 -2.13
CA PHE A 209 7.42 4.79 -2.49
C PHE A 209 8.63 4.65 -1.57
N THR A 210 9.34 5.76 -1.28
CA THR A 210 10.47 5.76 -0.33
C THR A 210 10.03 5.36 1.08
N PHE A 211 8.86 5.81 1.54
CA PHE A 211 8.29 5.38 2.82
C PHE A 211 8.00 3.87 2.83
N ALA A 212 7.37 3.35 1.77
CA ALA A 212 6.99 1.95 1.66
C ALA A 212 8.21 1.02 1.64
N GLU A 213 9.21 1.32 0.81
CA GLU A 213 10.42 0.50 0.66
C GLU A 213 11.46 0.72 1.78
N GLY A 214 11.33 1.79 2.55
CA GLY A 214 12.21 2.09 3.68
C GLY A 214 11.55 1.74 5.03
N PRO A 215 11.04 2.73 5.78
CA PRO A 215 10.46 2.53 7.10
C PRO A 215 9.41 1.42 7.16
N TYR A 216 8.44 1.39 6.24
CA TYR A 216 7.36 0.41 6.34
C TYR A 216 7.86 -1.02 6.13
N LYS A 217 8.67 -1.26 5.08
CA LYS A 217 9.34 -2.56 4.84
C LYS A 217 10.16 -3.02 6.05
N LYS A 218 10.89 -2.12 6.71
CA LYS A 218 11.64 -2.43 7.93
C LYS A 218 10.70 -2.97 9.02
N TYR A 219 9.61 -2.29 9.31
CA TYR A 219 8.66 -2.73 10.35
C TYR A 219 7.92 -4.00 9.97
N LEU A 220 7.60 -4.18 8.68
CA LEU A 220 7.02 -5.41 8.15
C LEU A 220 7.98 -6.60 8.36
N ASN A 221 9.28 -6.40 8.13
CA ASN A 221 10.29 -7.42 8.35
C ASN A 221 10.42 -7.79 9.84
N ILE A 222 10.45 -6.79 10.73
CA ILE A 222 10.50 -7.02 12.19
C ILE A 222 9.25 -7.77 12.66
N ALA A 223 8.07 -7.35 12.21
CA ALA A 223 6.80 -8.00 12.55
C ALA A 223 6.78 -9.45 12.09
N THR A 224 7.24 -9.73 10.86
CA THR A 224 7.32 -11.09 10.32
C THR A 224 8.22 -11.98 11.16
N ALA A 225 9.41 -11.49 11.54
CA ALA A 225 10.37 -12.24 12.37
C ALA A 225 9.86 -12.55 13.79
N ARG A 226 8.77 -11.92 14.23
CA ARG A 226 8.12 -12.19 15.53
C ARG A 226 6.98 -13.21 15.43
N LYS A 227 6.45 -13.48 14.24
CA LYS A 227 5.29 -14.35 14.06
C LYS A 227 5.72 -15.74 13.59
N VAL A 228 5.14 -16.76 14.23
CA VAL A 228 5.31 -18.15 13.84
C VAL A 228 4.28 -18.48 12.77
N LEU A 229 4.74 -19.12 11.70
CA LEU A 229 3.90 -19.49 10.58
C LEU A 229 2.94 -20.62 10.97
N PRO A 230 1.64 -20.51 10.66
CA PRO A 230 0.66 -21.51 11.07
C PRO A 230 0.84 -22.84 10.32
N TYR A 231 0.46 -23.93 10.98
CA TYR A 231 0.30 -25.23 10.33
C TYR A 231 -0.93 -25.23 9.41
N LEU A 232 -0.69 -25.63 8.17
CA LEU A 232 -1.72 -25.82 7.14
C LEU A 232 -2.04 -27.32 7.08
N VAL A 233 -3.33 -27.67 7.12
CA VAL A 233 -3.83 -29.04 7.21
C VAL A 233 -4.47 -29.47 5.90
#